data_AF-G5QXJ0-F1
#
_entry.id   AF-G5QXJ0-F1
#
_cell.length_a   1.000
_cell.length_b   1.000
_cell.length_c   1.000
_cell.angle_alpha   90.00
_cell.angle_beta   90.00
_cell.angle_gamma   90.00
#
_symmetry.space_group_name_H-M   'P 1'
#
loop_
_entity.id
_entity.type
_entity.pdbx_description
1 polymer ?
#
loop_
_entity_poly.entity_id
_entity_poly.type
_entity_poly.pdbx_seq_one_letter_code
_entity_poly.pdbx_strand_id
1 'polypeptide(L)' 'MSLLAVLKRMGYIDLTQHGFRSTFREWAGEATDYQREVIEHALAHQLADKAEAAYQRGTLWPKRVALMDDWTGYSTANS' A
#
# COMPACT_ATOMS: atom_id res chain seq x y z
N MET A 1 -5.35 17.59 9.03
CA MET A 1 -5.43 17.77 7.57
C MET A 1 -5.45 16.40 6.92
N SER A 2 -6.44 16.09 6.07
CA SER A 2 -6.49 14.83 5.34
C SER A 2 -5.64 14.91 4.06
N LEU A 3 -5.18 13.78 3.52
CA LEU A 3 -4.42 13.72 2.26
C LEU A 3 -5.15 14.44 1.11
N LEU A 4 -6.47 14.28 1.03
CA LEU A 4 -7.29 14.91 -0.01
C LEU A 4 -7.28 16.45 0.07
N ALA A 5 -7.27 17.00 1.28
CA ALA A 5 -7.19 18.45 1.47
C ALA A 5 -5.84 19.02 1.01
N VAL A 6 -4.75 18.25 1.16
CA VAL A 6 -3.42 18.63 0.69
C VAL A 6 -3.36 18.61 -0.84
N LEU A 7 -3.84 17.53 -1.48
CA LEU A 7 -3.89 17.41 -2.94
C LEU A 7 -4.68 18.55 -3.58
N LYS A 8 -5.85 18.87 -3.02
CA LYS A 8 -6.66 20.00 -3.49
C LYS A 8 -5.92 21.33 -3.39
N ARG A 9 -5.16 21.57 -2.32
CA ARG A 9 -4.33 22.78 -2.15
C ARG A 9 -3.18 22.85 -3.16
N MET A 10 -2.67 21.69 -3.59
CA MET A 10 -1.63 21.59 -4.62
C MET A 10 -2.19 21.71 -6.06
N GLY A 11 -3.50 21.86 -6.23
CA GLY A 11 -4.15 21.97 -7.55
C GLY A 11 -4.57 20.64 -8.15
N TYR A 12 -4.35 19.51 -7.46
CA TYR A 12 -4.77 18.19 -7.91
C TYR A 12 -6.19 17.89 -7.42
N ILE A 13 -7.18 18.09 -8.30
CA ILE A 13 -8.60 17.88 -7.98
C ILE A 13 -9.11 16.48 -8.38
N ASP A 14 -8.44 15.82 -9.32
CA ASP A 14 -8.85 14.52 -9.87
C ASP A 14 -8.17 13.32 -9.17
N LEU A 15 -7.25 13.59 -8.23
CA LEU A 15 -6.57 12.56 -7.45
C LEU A 15 -7.34 12.23 -6.19
N THR A 16 -7.49 10.94 -5.89
CA THR A 16 -8.24 10.46 -4.74
C THR A 16 -7.40 9.53 -3.88
N GLN A 17 -7.71 9.46 -2.58
CA GLN A 17 -7.08 8.47 -1.69
C GLN A 17 -7.32 7.02 -2.13
N HIS A 18 -8.42 6.75 -2.82
CA HIS A 18 -8.70 5.44 -3.39
C HIS A 18 -7.78 5.15 -4.58
N GLY A 19 -7.54 6.15 -5.44
CA GLY A 19 -6.58 6.06 -6.54
C GLY A 19 -5.18 5.67 -6.07
N PHE A 20 -4.65 6.35 -5.05
CA PHE A 20 -3.34 5.99 -4.46
C PHE A 20 -3.29 4.54 -3.96
N ARG A 21 -4.37 4.05 -3.34
CA ARG A 21 -4.43 2.65 -2.87
C ARG A 21 -4.49 1.67 -4.03
N SER A 22 -5.26 1.95 -5.08
CA SER A 22 -5.34 1.09 -6.27
C SER A 22 -3.99 0.98 -6.96
N THR A 23 -3.33 2.11 -7.20
CA THR A 23 -2.00 2.14 -7.85
C THR A 23 -0.97 1.35 -7.06
N PHE A 24 -0.91 1.52 -5.74
CA PHE A 24 -0.02 0.71 -4.90
C PHE A 24 -0.38 -0.78 -4.97
N ARG A 25 -1.67 -1.12 -4.92
CA ARG A 25 -2.14 -2.51 -4.89
C ARG A 25 -1.86 -3.26 -6.18
N GLU A 26 -2.08 -2.60 -7.31
CA GLU A 26 -1.79 -3.10 -8.66
C GLU A 26 -0.29 -3.30 -8.82
N TRP A 27 0.52 -2.27 -8.56
CA TRP A 27 1.98 -2.39 -8.63
C TRP A 27 2.52 -3.53 -7.77
N ALA A 28 2.11 -3.60 -6.50
CA ALA A 28 2.59 -4.65 -5.61
C ALA A 28 2.14 -6.04 -6.06
N GLY A 29 0.98 -6.17 -6.70
CA GLY A 29 0.47 -7.44 -7.20
C GLY A 29 1.04 -7.89 -8.54
N GLU A 30 1.41 -6.96 -9.41
CA GLU A 30 1.81 -7.24 -10.79
C GLU A 30 3.32 -7.13 -11.02
N ALA A 31 4.01 -6.29 -10.25
CA ALA A 31 5.43 -5.97 -10.46
C ALA A 31 6.36 -6.51 -9.37
N THR A 32 5.83 -7.23 -8.38
CA THR A 32 6.62 -7.75 -7.25
C THR A 32 6.17 -9.15 -6.83
N ASP A 33 7.04 -9.85 -6.10
CA ASP A 33 6.74 -11.19 -5.54
C ASP A 33 6.27 -11.13 -4.08
N TYR A 34 5.86 -9.96 -3.57
CA TYR A 34 5.38 -9.84 -2.20
C TYR A 34 4.08 -10.62 -2.00
N GLN A 35 4.03 -11.38 -0.90
CA GLN A 35 2.83 -12.15 -0.54
C GLN A 35 1.64 -11.21 -0.35
N ARG A 36 0.46 -11.62 -0.84
CA ARG A 36 -0.80 -10.87 -0.71
C ARG A 36 -1.01 -10.35 0.71
N GLU A 37 -0.78 -11.16 1.72
CA GLU A 37 -0.97 -10.74 3.10
C GLU A 37 -0.10 -9.55 3.50
N VAL A 38 1.16 -9.48 3.03
CA VAL A 38 2.05 -8.35 3.31
C VAL A 38 1.49 -7.06 2.68
N ILE A 39 0.97 -7.17 1.45
CA ILE A 39 0.37 -6.06 0.70
C ILE A 39 -0.90 -5.56 1.39
N GLU A 40 -1.79 -6.47 1.80
CA GLU A 40 -3.03 -6.10 2.51
C GLU A 40 -2.74 -5.49 3.89
N HIS A 41 -1.76 -6.03 4.63
CA HIS A 41 -1.32 -5.45 5.91
C HIS A 41 -0.72 -4.06 5.74
N ALA A 42 0.03 -3.83 4.66
CA ALA A 42 0.58 -2.52 4.33
C ALA A 42 -0.52 -1.48 4.05
N LEU A 43 -1.66 -1.92 3.48
CA LEU A 43 -2.85 -1.10 3.26
C LEU A 43 -3.75 -0.96 4.50
N ALA A 44 -3.39 -1.60 5.63
CA ALA A 44 -4.21 -1.74 6.83
C ALA A 44 -5.60 -2.38 6.54
N HIS A 45 -5.66 -3.23 5.52
CA HIS A 45 -6.84 -4.03 5.23
C HIS A 45 -6.92 -5.23 6.18
N GLN A 46 -8.14 -5.65 6.49
CA GLN A 46 -8.37 -6.93 7.16
C GLN A 46 -8.34 -8.05 6.12
N LEU A 47 -7.65 -9.15 6.44
CA LEU A 47 -7.72 -10.36 5.63
C LEU A 47 -9.14 -10.93 5.67
N ALA A 48 -9.60 -11.41 4.52
CA ALA A 48 -10.95 -11.97 4.38
C ALA A 48 -11.13 -13.25 5.22
N ASP A 49 -10.06 -14.02 5.42
CA ASP A 49 -10.08 -15.23 6.23
C ASP A 49 -9.69 -14.94 7.69
N LYS A 50 -10.69 -14.96 8.56
CA LYS A 50 -10.50 -14.78 10.01
C LYS A 50 -9.69 -15.92 10.64
N ALA A 51 -9.63 -17.10 10.01
CA ALA A 51 -8.82 -18.21 10.48
C ALA A 51 -7.33 -17.96 10.19
N GLU A 52 -6.97 -17.51 8.99
CA GLU A 52 -5.58 -17.09 8.66
C GLU A 52 -5.13 -15.92 9.53
N ALA A 53 -6.01 -14.94 9.76
CA ALA A 53 -5.73 -13.81 10.64
C ALA A 53 -5.38 -14.24 12.09
N ALA A 54 -5.93 -15.37 12.57
CA ALA A 54 -5.60 -15.91 13.89
C ALA A 54 -4.21 -16.58 13.94
N TYR A 55 -3.73 -17.12 12.81
CA TYR A 55 -2.38 -17.68 12.68
C TYR A 55 -1.31 -16.62 12.42
N GLN A 56 -1.69 -15.48 11.83
CA GLN A 56 -0.84 -14.30 11.69
C GLN A 56 -0.67 -13.54 13.02
N ARG A 57 0.11 -14.10 13.94
CA ARG A 57 0.50 -13.40 15.18
C ARG A 57 1.50 -12.27 14.95
N GLY A 58 2.19 -12.26 13.80
CA GLY A 58 3.21 -11.26 13.46
C GLY A 58 2.66 -10.17 12.56
N THR A 59 3.10 -8.93 12.78
CA THR A 59 2.73 -7.76 11.96
C THR A 59 3.39 -7.72 10.58
N LEU A 60 4.18 -8.75 10.24
CA LEU A 60 5.02 -8.84 9.04
C LEU A 60 5.90 -7.60 8.83
N TRP A 61 6.28 -6.91 9.91
CA TRP A 61 6.92 -5.59 9.86
C TRP A 61 8.16 -5.54 8.96
N PRO A 62 9.14 -6.45 9.05
CA PRO A 62 10.31 -6.40 8.16
C PRO A 62 9.95 -6.51 6.68
N LYS A 63 8.97 -7.37 6.33
CA LYS A 63 8.50 -7.53 4.95
C LYS A 63 7.77 -6.28 4.45
N ARG A 64 7.01 -5.62 5.33
CA ARG A 64 6.32 -4.36 5.01
C ARG A 64 7.28 -3.20 4.79
N VAL A 65 8.36 -3.14 5.58
CA VAL A 65 9.42 -2.14 5.40
C VAL A 65 10.05 -2.31 4.03
N ALA A 66 10.49 -3.53 3.69
CA ALA A 66 11.07 -3.82 2.38
C ALA A 66 10.11 -3.46 1.22
N LEU A 67 8.83 -3.84 1.33
CA LEU A 67 7.81 -3.49 0.33
C LEU A 67 7.66 -1.97 0.12
N MET A 68 7.76 -1.19 1.20
CA MET A 68 7.66 0.27 1.13
C MET A 68 8.92 0.93 0.59
N ASP A 69 10.09 0.34 0.85
CA ASP A 69 11.37 0.79 0.27
C ASP A 69 11.35 0.58 -1.26
N ASP A 70 10.92 -0.59 -1.72
CA ASP A 70 10.77 -0.89 -3.15
C ASP A 70 9.74 0.04 -3.82
N TRP A 71 8.61 0.28 -3.15
CA TRP A 71 7.59 1.23 -3.63
C TRP A 71 8.14 2.64 -3.76
N THR A 72 8.95 3.07 -2.81
CA THR A 72 9.63 4.37 -2.84
C THR A 72 10.57 4.44 -4.04
N GLY A 73 11.36 3.41 -4.27
CA GLY A 73 12.23 3.31 -5.45
C GLY A 73 11.44 3.42 -6.76
N TYR A 74 10.35 2.66 -6.89
CA TYR A 74 9.50 2.69 -8.08
C TYR A 74 8.86 4.06 -8.34
N SER A 75 8.23 4.64 -7.32
CA SER A 75 7.47 5.89 -7.45
C SER A 75 8.33 7.13 -7.63
N THR A 76 9.62 7.05 -7.27
CA THR A 76 10.56 8.18 -7.40
C THR A 76 11.53 8.05 -8.57
N ALA A 77 11.63 6.88 -9.22
CA ALA A 77 12.58 6.63 -10.30
C ALA A 77 12.40 7.51 -11.56
N ASN A 78 11.24 8.17 -11.74
CA ASN A 78 10.94 9.06 -12.87
C ASN A 78 10.67 10.52 -12.44
N SER A 79 11.17 10.94 -11.28
CA SER A 79 11.02 12.32 -10.77
C SER A 79 12.06 13.28 -11.31
#